data_AF-A0A8D8JK15-F1
#
_entry.id   AF-A0A8D8JK15-F1
#
_cell.length_a   1.000
_cell.length_b   1.000
_cell.length_c   1.000
_cell.angle_alpha   90.00
_cell.angle_beta   90.00
_cell.angle_gamma   90.00
#
_symmetry.space_group_name_H-M   'P 1'
#
loop_
_entity.id
_entity.type
_entity.pdbx_description
1 polymer ?
#
loop_
_entity_poly.entity_id
_entity_poly.type
_entity_poly.pdbx_seq_one_letter_code
_entity_poly.pdbx_strand_id
1 'polypeptide(L)'
;PPLWVTENGVGTKPGTVDDQRVDFHNAYLNSLLDALGDGCNVKGYLAWTLMDNFEWTAGYTQKFGFYHVDFGSETRTRYAKMSAKVYRNIVRTRRIDPEYRPLPDVIIPSKANASVERSISFLVEFFLLWFFLF
;
A
#
# COMPACT_ATOMS: atom_id res chain seq x y z
N PRO A 1 29.59 3.85 12.37
CA PRO A 1 29.29 2.50 12.94
C PRO A 1 28.49 1.68 11.92
N PRO A 2 28.48 0.35 11.98
CA PRO A 2 27.51 -0.47 11.24
C PRO A 2 26.08 -0.07 11.63
N LEU A 3 25.19 0.12 10.64
CA LEU A 3 23.82 0.58 10.86
C LEU A 3 22.80 -0.36 10.21
N TRP A 4 21.71 -0.65 10.93
CA TRP A 4 20.53 -1.32 10.39
C TRP A 4 19.34 -0.39 10.50
N VAL A 5 18.62 -0.20 9.40
CA VAL A 5 17.30 0.42 9.44
C VAL A 5 16.33 -0.68 9.85
N THR A 6 15.96 -0.70 11.13
CA THR A 6 15.14 -1.78 11.71
C THR A 6 13.66 -1.62 11.39
N GLU A 7 13.20 -0.40 11.14
CA GLU A 7 11.84 -0.11 10.71
C GLU A 7 11.82 1.13 9.82
N ASN A 8 11.11 1.05 8.70
CA ASN A 8 10.76 2.20 7.88
C ASN A 8 9.50 1.87 7.06
N GLY A 9 8.53 2.78 7.05
CA GLY A 9 7.25 2.56 6.40
C GLY A 9 6.35 3.78 6.47
N VAL A 10 5.20 3.68 5.79
CA VAL A 10 4.19 4.73 5.76
C VAL A 10 2.79 4.17 6.02
N GLY A 11 2.07 4.84 6.91
CA GLY A 11 0.67 4.57 7.20
C GLY A 11 -0.21 5.14 6.11
N THR A 12 -1.02 4.29 5.48
CA THR A 12 -1.97 4.69 4.44
C THR A 12 -3.39 4.34 4.86
N LYS A 13 -4.37 4.90 4.13
CA LYS A 13 -5.75 4.41 4.20
C LYS A 13 -5.81 2.92 3.77
N PRO A 14 -6.83 2.17 4.20
CA PRO A 14 -7.05 0.80 3.74
C PRO A 14 -7.21 0.72 2.22
N GLY A 15 -6.84 -0.40 1.63
CA GLY A 15 -6.93 -0.68 0.20
C GLY A 15 -5.71 -1.46 -0.29
N THR A 16 -5.80 -2.02 -1.49
CA THR A 16 -4.68 -2.76 -2.12
C THR A 16 -3.96 -1.97 -3.21
N VAL A 17 -4.59 -0.93 -3.75
CA VAL A 17 -3.93 0.06 -4.62
C VAL A 17 -3.36 1.16 -3.72
N ASP A 18 -2.04 1.16 -3.54
CA ASP A 18 -1.35 1.95 -2.52
C ASP A 18 -0.13 2.71 -3.06
N ASP A 19 -0.35 3.55 -4.07
CA ASP A 19 0.68 4.38 -4.72
C ASP A 19 1.53 5.17 -3.72
N GLN A 20 0.92 5.75 -2.69
CA GLN A 20 1.65 6.50 -1.65
C GLN A 20 2.74 5.65 -0.98
N ARG A 21 2.49 4.35 -0.77
CA ARG A 21 3.48 3.43 -0.17
C ARG A 21 4.57 3.07 -1.17
N VAL A 22 4.22 2.90 -2.45
CA VAL A 22 5.20 2.71 -3.53
C VAL A 22 6.15 3.89 -3.61
N ASP A 23 5.59 5.11 -3.68
CA ASP A 23 6.36 6.35 -3.77
C ASP A 23 7.28 6.52 -2.57
N PHE A 24 6.77 6.27 -1.36
CA PHE A 24 7.55 6.36 -0.13
C PHE A 24 8.76 5.42 -0.12
N HIS A 25 8.57 4.13 -0.43
CA HIS A 25 9.69 3.19 -0.41
C HIS A 25 10.68 3.44 -1.55
N ASN A 26 10.22 3.82 -2.75
CA ASN A 26 11.12 4.20 -3.84
C ASN A 26 11.99 5.39 -3.44
N ALA A 27 11.38 6.44 -2.86
CA ALA A 27 12.11 7.62 -2.41
C ALA A 27 13.09 7.28 -1.28
N TYR A 28 12.65 6.56 -0.25
CA TYR A 28 13.51 6.27 0.91
C TYR A 28 14.68 5.35 0.55
N LEU A 29 14.44 4.34 -0.29
CA LEU A 29 15.52 3.46 -0.74
C LEU A 29 16.52 4.20 -1.64
N ASN A 30 16.08 5.17 -2.45
CA ASN A 30 17.00 6.05 -3.18
C ASN A 30 17.87 6.86 -2.21
N SER A 31 17.29 7.49 -1.19
CA SER A 31 18.08 8.20 -0.17
C SER A 31 19.03 7.27 0.61
N LEU A 32 18.65 6.01 0.80
CA LEU A 32 19.53 5.02 1.42
C LEU A 32 20.72 4.67 0.50
N LEU A 33 20.50 4.64 -0.82
CA LEU A 33 21.57 4.46 -1.80
C LEU A 33 22.52 5.68 -1.84
N ASP A 34 21.99 6.90 -1.73
CA ASP A 34 22.81 8.11 -1.61
C ASP A 34 23.70 8.04 -0.36
N ALA A 35 23.13 7.67 0.79
CA ALA A 35 23.89 7.50 2.03
C ALA A 35 24.97 6.42 1.93
N LEU A 36 24.70 5.31 1.22
CA LEU A 36 25.70 4.29 0.91
C LEU A 36 26.82 4.87 0.02
N GLY A 37 26.47 5.72 -0.95
CA GLY A 37 27.41 6.46 -1.81
C GLY A 37 28.32 7.41 -1.03
N ASP A 38 27.79 8.06 0.02
CA ASP A 38 28.52 8.93 0.93
C ASP A 38 29.39 8.18 1.96
N GLY A 39 29.42 6.84 1.89
CA GLY A 39 30.27 6.01 2.75
C GLY A 39 29.63 5.58 4.07
N CYS A 40 28.31 5.75 4.24
CA CYS A 40 27.62 5.22 5.41
C CYS A 40 27.65 3.68 5.41
N ASN A 41 27.98 3.08 6.56
CA ASN A 41 28.09 1.62 6.71
C ASN A 41 26.73 0.95 7.00
N VAL A 42 25.77 1.08 6.07
CA VAL A 42 24.44 0.45 6.19
C VAL A 42 24.53 -1.04 5.87
N LYS A 43 23.98 -1.86 6.76
CA LYS A 43 24.03 -3.33 6.71
C LYS A 43 22.71 -4.00 6.37
N GLY A 44 21.60 -3.31 6.58
CA GLY A 44 20.28 -3.86 6.29
C GLY A 44 19.17 -2.83 6.42
N TYR A 45 18.04 -3.18 5.82
CA TYR A 45 16.83 -2.39 5.82
C TYR A 45 15.62 -3.33 5.98
N LEU A 46 14.78 -3.05 6.97
CA LEU A 46 13.59 -3.81 7.31
C LEU A 46 12.37 -2.89 7.17
N ALA A 47 11.52 -3.23 6.20
CA ALA A 47 10.30 -2.47 5.95
C ALA A 47 9.24 -2.78 7.02
N TRP A 48 8.64 -1.72 7.57
CA TRP A 48 7.47 -1.80 8.45
C TRP A 48 6.20 -1.62 7.58
N THR A 49 5.41 -2.65 7.30
CA THR A 49 5.49 -4.05 7.79
C THR A 49 5.26 -5.06 6.67
N LEU A 50 5.50 -6.34 7.01
CA LEU A 50 5.07 -7.44 6.16
C LEU A 50 3.55 -7.39 5.89
N MET A 51 2.71 -7.18 6.92
CA MET A 51 1.25 -7.21 6.78
C MET A 51 0.58 -6.21 7.71
N ASP A 52 -0.64 -5.77 7.34
CA ASP A 52 -1.46 -4.92 8.21
C ASP A 52 -1.62 -5.55 9.59
N ASN A 53 -1.46 -4.74 10.64
CA ASN A 53 -1.52 -5.18 12.03
C ASN A 53 -2.35 -4.20 12.87
N PHE A 54 -2.32 -4.37 14.19
CA PHE A 54 -2.91 -3.44 15.14
C PHE A 54 -1.93 -2.29 15.41
N GLU A 55 -2.25 -1.09 14.96
CA GLU A 55 -1.40 0.09 15.07
C GLU A 55 -1.74 0.89 16.33
N TRP A 56 -1.48 0.28 17.50
CA TRP A 56 -1.55 0.93 18.81
C TRP A 56 -2.80 1.78 19.02
N THR A 57 -2.65 3.09 19.26
CA THR A 57 -3.75 4.02 19.51
C THR A 57 -4.63 4.25 18.28
N ALA A 58 -4.13 3.99 17.06
CA ALA A 58 -4.90 4.06 15.82
C ALA A 58 -5.68 2.77 15.51
N GLY A 59 -5.42 1.69 16.28
CA GLY A 59 -6.03 0.38 16.07
C GLY A 59 -5.86 -0.10 14.62
N TYR A 60 -6.95 -0.45 13.95
CA TYR A 60 -6.91 -0.96 12.58
C TYR A 60 -7.19 0.11 11.51
N THR A 61 -7.20 1.40 11.85
CA THR A 61 -7.57 2.47 10.91
C THR A 61 -6.44 2.87 9.98
N GLN A 62 -5.20 2.79 10.45
CA GLN A 62 -3.99 3.00 9.65
C GLN A 62 -3.40 1.67 9.23
N LYS A 63 -3.02 1.58 7.95
CA LYS A 63 -2.44 0.38 7.36
C LYS A 63 -1.00 0.65 6.99
N PHE A 64 -0.06 -0.15 7.49
CA PHE A 64 1.37 -0.04 7.16
C PHE A 64 1.86 -1.17 6.26
N GLY A 65 1.16 -2.30 6.23
CA GLY A 65 1.71 -3.52 5.66
C GLY A 65 1.72 -3.56 4.14
N PHE A 66 2.65 -4.34 3.59
CA PHE A 66 2.62 -4.73 2.17
C PHE A 66 1.44 -5.65 1.83
N TYR A 67 0.90 -6.36 2.80
CA TYR A 67 -0.28 -7.21 2.63
C TYR A 67 -1.46 -6.62 3.39
N HIS A 68 -2.58 -6.47 2.67
CA HIS A 68 -3.86 -6.17 3.29
C HIS A 68 -4.33 -7.39 4.08
N VAL A 69 -4.77 -7.19 5.32
CA VAL A 69 -5.35 -8.26 6.14
C VAL A 69 -6.84 -8.01 6.28
N ASP A 70 -7.64 -9.01 5.93
CA ASP A 70 -9.07 -9.01 6.24
C ASP A 70 -9.28 -9.37 7.72
N PHE A 71 -9.54 -8.35 8.54
CA PHE A 71 -9.83 -8.51 9.97
C PHE A 71 -11.27 -8.98 10.26
N GLY A 72 -12.14 -9.04 9.25
CA GLY A 72 -13.47 -9.65 9.34
C GLY A 72 -13.44 -11.16 9.11
N SER A 73 -12.55 -11.64 8.22
CA SER A 73 -12.35 -13.07 7.95
C SER A 73 -11.77 -13.81 9.16
N GLU A 74 -12.36 -14.94 9.53
CA GLU A 74 -11.88 -15.82 10.62
C GLU A 74 -10.43 -16.28 10.39
N THR A 75 -10.05 -16.47 9.12
CA THR A 75 -8.71 -16.95 8.74
C THR A 75 -7.67 -15.84 8.61
N ARG A 76 -8.08 -14.56 8.76
CA ARG A 76 -7.22 -13.38 8.57
C ARG A 76 -6.51 -13.43 7.22
N THR A 77 -7.30 -13.61 6.16
CA THR A 77 -6.80 -13.74 4.79
C THR A 77 -5.94 -12.52 4.41
N ARG A 78 -4.84 -12.76 3.69
CA ARG A 78 -3.90 -11.70 3.27
C ARG A 78 -3.92 -11.53 1.76
N TYR A 79 -3.97 -10.28 1.30
CA TYR A 79 -3.93 -9.92 -0.10
C TYR A 79 -2.72 -9.02 -0.37
N ALA A 80 -1.88 -9.40 -1.32
CA ALA A 80 -0.72 -8.61 -1.71
C ALA A 80 -1.19 -7.26 -2.28
N LYS A 81 -0.70 -6.15 -1.72
CA LYS A 81 -0.91 -4.81 -2.27
C LYS A 81 0.02 -4.57 -3.46
N MET A 82 -0.19 -3.48 -4.19
CA MET A 82 0.70 -3.05 -5.27
C MET A 82 2.14 -2.93 -4.76
N SER A 83 2.33 -2.27 -3.62
CA SER A 83 3.62 -2.11 -2.94
C SER A 83 4.34 -3.42 -2.65
N ALA A 84 3.64 -4.51 -2.31
CA ALA A 84 4.26 -5.83 -2.13
C ALA A 84 4.94 -6.34 -3.42
N LYS A 85 4.26 -6.16 -4.55
CA LYS A 85 4.78 -6.58 -5.87
C LYS A 85 5.97 -5.72 -6.29
N VAL A 86 5.90 -4.41 -6.06
CA VAL A 86 7.01 -3.47 -6.32
C VAL A 86 8.22 -3.81 -5.45
N TYR A 87 8.02 -3.92 -4.14
CA TYR A 87 9.11 -4.22 -3.20
C TYR A 87 9.77 -5.57 -3.50
N ARG A 88 8.98 -6.60 -3.85
CA ARG A 88 9.51 -7.88 -4.36
C ARG A 88 10.37 -7.69 -5.60
N ASN A 89 9.96 -6.84 -6.55
CA ASN A 89 10.76 -6.58 -7.74
C ASN A 89 12.08 -5.89 -7.40
N ILE A 90 12.08 -4.94 -6.47
CA ILE A 90 13.30 -4.27 -5.99
C ILE A 90 14.26 -5.28 -5.37
N VAL A 91 13.78 -6.13 -4.45
CA VAL A 91 14.63 -7.14 -3.81
C VAL A 91 15.20 -8.13 -4.83
N ARG A 92 14.39 -8.58 -5.80
CA ARG A 92 14.79 -9.54 -6.83
C ARG A 92 15.80 -8.96 -7.82
N THR A 93 15.59 -7.73 -8.26
CA THR A 93 16.40 -7.09 -9.32
C THR A 93 17.53 -6.23 -8.79
N ARG A 94 17.50 -5.89 -7.49
CA ARG A 94 18.39 -4.92 -6.83
C ARG A 94 18.37 -3.55 -7.51
N ARG A 95 17.22 -3.16 -8.09
CA ARG A 95 17.01 -1.89 -8.78
C ARG A 95 15.67 -1.29 -8.38
N ILE A 96 15.62 0.04 -8.33
CA ILE A 96 14.39 0.80 -8.12
C ILE A 96 13.90 1.23 -9.50
N ASP A 97 12.68 0.80 -9.85
CA ASP A 97 12.00 1.16 -11.08
C ASP A 97 10.73 1.94 -10.72
N PRO A 98 10.71 3.28 -10.89
CA PRO A 98 9.57 4.11 -10.49
C PRO A 98 8.32 3.88 -11.36
N GLU A 99 8.49 3.34 -12.56
CA GLU A 99 7.41 3.11 -13.53
C GLU A 99 6.76 1.73 -13.35
N TYR A 100 7.41 0.81 -12.64
CA TYR A 100 6.86 -0.50 -12.35
C TYR A 100 5.72 -0.40 -11.31
N ARG A 101 4.48 -0.23 -11.78
CA ARG A 101 3.25 -0.12 -10.97
C ARG A 101 2.24 -1.22 -11.32
N PRO A 102 2.49 -2.49 -10.96
CA PRO A 102 1.58 -3.59 -11.26
C PRO A 102 0.30 -3.50 -10.42
N LEU A 103 -0.85 -3.75 -11.04
CA LEU A 103 -2.10 -3.86 -10.29
C LEU A 103 -2.05 -5.03 -9.28
N PRO A 104 -2.69 -4.90 -8.11
CA PRO A 104 -2.90 -6.01 -7.17
C PRO A 104 -3.70 -7.16 -7.79
N ASP A 105 -3.53 -8.38 -7.27
CA ASP A 105 -4.34 -9.53 -7.72
C ASP A 105 -5.81 -9.42 -7.26
N VAL A 106 -6.03 -8.76 -6.12
CA VAL A 106 -7.36 -8.46 -5.57
C VAL A 106 -7.44 -6.96 -5.30
N ILE A 107 -8.37 -6.27 -5.96
CA ILE A 107 -8.60 -4.83 -5.79
C ILE A 107 -9.57 -4.62 -4.64
N ILE A 108 -9.05 -4.06 -3.54
CA ILE A 108 -9.83 -3.64 -2.37
C ILE A 108 -9.82 -2.11 -2.40
N PRO A 109 -10.97 -1.47 -2.59
CA PRO A 109 -11.04 -0.02 -2.70
C PRO A 109 -10.68 0.62 -1.36
N SER A 110 -9.99 1.75 -1.45
CA SER A 110 -9.95 2.69 -0.34
C SER A 110 -11.36 3.19 -0.07
N LYS A 111 -11.77 3.27 1.21
CA LYS A 111 -13.11 3.77 1.60
C LYS A 111 -13.47 5.13 0.98
N ALA A 112 -12.50 5.90 0.48
CA ALA A 112 -12.77 7.12 -0.28
C ALA A 112 -13.61 6.84 -1.55
N ASN A 113 -13.34 5.73 -2.25
CA ASN A 113 -14.02 5.39 -3.51
C ASN A 113 -15.42 4.79 -3.29
N ALA A 114 -15.66 4.15 -2.15
CA ALA A 114 -16.98 3.59 -1.83
C ALA A 114 -18.09 4.67 -1.75
N SER A 115 -17.73 5.91 -1.37
CA SER A 115 -18.67 7.03 -1.36
C SER A 115 -19.01 7.54 -2.76
N VAL A 116 -18.03 7.55 -3.66
CA VAL A 116 -18.17 7.97 -5.06
C VAL A 116 -18.95 6.93 -5.85
N GLU A 117 -18.64 5.63 -5.68
CA GLU A 117 -19.38 4.53 -6.33
C GLU A 117 -20.84 4.48 -5.89
N ARG A 118 -21.14 4.71 -4.59
CA ARG A 118 -22.54 4.85 -4.13
C ARG A 118 -23.25 6.04 -4.77
N SER A 119 -22.55 7.16 -4.94
CA SER A 119 -23.12 8.36 -5.56
C SER A 119 -23.41 8.15 -7.04
N ILE A 120 -22.51 7.46 -7.77
CA ILE A 120 -22.70 7.10 -9.18
C ILE A 120 -23.83 6.08 -9.33
N SER A 121 -23.88 5.05 -8.47
CA SER A 121 -24.96 4.06 -8.47
C SER A 121 -26.33 4.73 -8.24
N PHE A 122 -26.41 5.66 -7.29
CA PHE A 122 -27.64 6.41 -7.01
C PHE A 122 -28.06 7.30 -8.19
N LEU A 123 -27.10 7.96 -8.85
CA LEU A 123 -27.38 8.77 -10.04
C LEU A 123 -27.85 7.92 -11.22
N VAL A 124 -27.26 6.74 -11.44
CA VAL A 124 -27.67 5.82 -12.50
C VAL A 124 -29.06 5.25 -12.22
N GLU A 125 -29.36 4.84 -10.98
CA GLU A 125 -30.70 4.40 -10.60
C GLU A 125 -31.75 5.51 -10.73
N PHE A 126 -31.42 6.73 -10.32
CA PHE A 126 -32.30 7.89 -10.46
C PHE A 126 -32.58 8.23 -11.94
N PHE A 127 -31.56 8.16 -12.80
CA PHE A 127 -31.71 8.41 -14.23
C PHE A 127 -32.56 7.33 -14.93
N LEU A 128 -32.36 6.06 -14.55
CA LEU A 128 -33.17 4.94 -15.04
C LEU A 128 -34.63 5.06 -14.58
N LEU A 129 -34.87 5.40 -13.32
CA LEU A 129 -36.23 5.61 -12.81
C LEU A 129 -36.94 6.78 -13.52
N TRP A 130 -36.21 7.86 -13.83
CA TRP A 130 -36.78 9.00 -14.55
C TRP A 130 -37.14 8.65 -16.01
N PHE A 131 -36.28 7.90 -16.72
CA PHE A 131 -36.51 7.48 -18.11
C PHE A 131 -37.66 6.48 -18.29
N PHE A 132 -38.07 5.76 -17.24
CA PHE A 132 -39.22 4.86 -17.28
C PHE A 132 -40.53 5.51 -16.80
N LEU A 133 -40.47 6.68 -16.17
CA LEU A 133 -41.63 7.40 -15.62
C LEU A 133 -42.07 8.60 -16.48
N PHE A 134 -41.32 8.96 -17.53
CA PHE A 134 -41.62 10.01 -18.51
C PHE A 134 -41.14 9.60 -19.90
#